data_AF-A0A7K2C487-F1
#
_entry.id   AF-A0A7K2C487-F1
#
_cell.length_a   1.000
_cell.length_b   1.000
_cell.length_c   1.000
_cell.angle_alpha   90.00
_cell.angle_beta   90.00
_cell.angle_gamma   90.00
#
_symmetry.space_group_name_H-M   'P 1'
#
loop_
_entity.id
_entity.type
_entity.pdbx_description
1 polymer ?
#
loop_
_entity_poly.entity_id
_entity_poly.type
_entity_poly.pdbx_seq_one_letter_code
_entity_poly.pdbx_strand_id
1 'polypeptide(L)'
;MRDFYERSAYPKPLDFEVMRPEYEEHDDGTVTATITVTPFEVQGSSVTEPGARRAAIHEAHKTYKTYHPGYEIPSPFPDEFEDREEFQWKRLSSMARATLGDYAFTDPDGEEDFATIEQMLSWDVRPAPLNDE
;
A
#
# COMPACT_ATOMS: atom_id res chain seq x y z
N MET A 1 0.96 -19.91 20.57
CA MET A 1 1.71 -19.87 19.30
C MET A 1 2.99 -19.10 19.60
N ARG A 2 4.18 -19.67 19.43
CA ARG A 2 5.43 -18.93 19.70
C ARG A 2 5.66 -17.98 18.53
N ASP A 3 5.74 -16.67 18.78
CA ASP A 3 6.08 -15.67 17.78
C ASP A 3 7.54 -15.84 17.33
N PHE A 4 7.74 -16.68 16.31
CA PHE A 4 9.05 -16.89 15.68
C PHE A 4 9.69 -15.59 15.15
N TYR A 5 8.91 -14.52 15.04
CA TYR A 5 9.29 -13.21 14.53
C TYR A 5 9.83 -12.22 15.56
N GLU A 6 9.85 -12.57 16.85
CA GLU A 6 10.38 -11.68 17.91
C GLU A 6 11.89 -11.46 17.84
N ARG A 7 12.65 -12.27 17.08
CA ARG A 7 14.12 -12.21 16.99
C ARG A 7 14.65 -11.70 15.65
N SER A 8 13.85 -10.94 14.90
CA SER A 8 14.35 -10.37 13.65
C SER A 8 15.41 -9.30 13.87
N ALA A 9 16.42 -9.27 13.01
CA ALA A 9 17.36 -8.17 12.92
C ALA A 9 16.78 -6.97 12.14
N TYR A 10 15.68 -7.18 11.40
CA TYR A 10 14.99 -6.13 10.65
C TYR A 10 13.77 -5.63 11.45
N PRO A 11 13.49 -4.31 11.47
CA PRO A 11 12.37 -3.75 12.22
C PRO A 11 11.04 -4.30 11.71
N LYS A 12 10.04 -4.43 12.59
CA LYS A 12 8.69 -4.79 12.16
C LYS A 12 8.10 -3.64 11.36
N PRO A 13 7.17 -3.88 10.41
CA PRO A 13 6.53 -2.80 9.65
C PRO A 13 5.87 -1.73 10.56
N LEU A 14 5.30 -2.17 11.69
CA LEU A 14 4.73 -1.27 12.70
C LEU A 14 5.76 -0.31 13.31
N ASP A 15 7.04 -0.68 13.36
CA ASP A 15 8.11 0.21 13.82
C ASP A 15 8.29 1.39 12.86
N PHE A 16 8.03 1.22 11.56
CA PHE A 16 8.01 2.31 10.58
C PHE A 16 6.71 3.13 10.66
N GLU A 17 5.56 2.51 10.97
CA GLU A 17 4.27 3.20 11.08
C GLU A 17 4.21 4.26 12.17
N VAL A 18 5.05 4.17 13.21
CA VAL A 18 5.10 5.16 14.29
C VAL A 18 6.11 6.28 14.02
N MET A 19 6.90 6.15 12.97
CA MET A 19 7.91 7.13 12.61
C MET A 19 7.33 8.24 11.74
N ARG A 20 7.93 9.42 11.88
CA ARG A 20 7.63 10.57 11.03
C ARG A 20 8.43 10.44 9.72
N PRO A 21 7.76 10.48 8.56
CA PRO A 21 8.44 10.52 7.27
C PRO A 21 9.09 11.89 6.99
N GLU A 22 10.14 11.84 6.19
CA GLU A 22 10.66 12.97 5.43
C GLU A 22 10.04 12.94 4.03
N TYR A 23 9.77 14.10 3.43
CA TYR A 23 9.11 14.22 2.14
C TYR A 23 9.98 14.98 1.14
N GLU A 24 9.97 14.49 -0.10
CA GLU A 24 10.59 15.14 -1.25
C GLU A 24 9.54 15.25 -2.37
N GLU A 25 9.30 16.48 -2.85
CA GLU A 25 8.43 16.75 -4.00
C GLU A 25 9.27 16.75 -5.29
N HIS A 26 8.77 16.08 -6.32
CA HIS A 26 9.42 15.97 -7.63
C HIS A 26 8.76 16.89 -8.66
N ASP A 27 9.49 17.22 -9.72
CA ASP A 27 9.03 18.11 -10.81
C ASP A 27 7.78 17.58 -11.56
N ASP A 28 7.50 16.28 -11.49
CA ASP A 28 6.33 15.64 -12.11
C ASP A 28 5.08 15.67 -11.22
N GLY A 29 5.15 16.31 -10.04
CA GLY A 29 4.06 16.41 -9.08
C GLY A 29 3.91 15.19 -8.17
N THR A 30 4.82 14.21 -8.25
CA THR A 30 4.87 13.11 -7.30
C THR A 30 5.61 13.51 -6.02
N VAL A 31 5.27 12.86 -4.93
CA VAL A 31 5.90 13.03 -3.62
C VAL A 31 6.50 11.69 -3.19
N THR A 32 7.75 11.69 -2.76
CA THR A 32 8.39 10.54 -2.11
C THR A 32 8.41 10.73 -0.60
N ALA A 33 7.96 9.73 0.14
CA ALA A 33 8.09 9.65 1.59
C ALA A 33 9.21 8.70 1.95
N THR A 34 10.11 9.16 2.81
CA THR A 34 11.22 8.38 3.36
C THR A 34 11.00 8.17 4.86
N ILE A 35 10.93 6.92 5.31
CA ILE A 35 10.77 6.57 6.74
C ILE A 35 12.02 5.84 7.21
N THR A 36 12.70 6.41 8.21
CA THR A 36 13.95 5.86 8.74
C THR A 36 13.73 5.26 10.13
N VAL A 37 14.13 3.99 10.28
CA VAL A 37 14.32 3.30 11.56
C VAL A 37 15.77 2.83 11.57
N THR A 38 16.68 3.66 12.07
CA THR A 38 18.12 3.48 11.90
C THR A 38 18.59 2.07 12.28
N PRO A 39 19.40 1.40 11.42
CA PRO A 39 20.00 1.89 10.18
C PRO A 39 19.14 1.67 8.90
N PHE A 40 17.89 1.28 9.05
CA PHE A 40 17.01 0.92 7.96
C PHE A 40 16.18 2.12 7.47
N GLU A 41 15.84 2.08 6.19
CA GLU A 41 15.01 3.07 5.53
C GLU A 41 14.07 2.36 4.57
N VAL A 42 12.86 2.92 4.42
CA VAL A 42 11.89 2.54 3.40
C VAL A 42 11.39 3.79 2.71
N GLN A 43 11.10 3.66 1.42
CA GLN A 43 10.61 4.75 0.59
C GLN A 43 9.34 4.33 -0.14
N GLY A 44 8.48 5.30 -0.42
CA GLY A 44 7.31 5.12 -1.26
C GLY A 44 6.90 6.43 -1.90
N SER A 45 6.37 6.35 -3.12
CA SER A 45 5.97 7.52 -3.89
C SER A 45 4.48 7.51 -4.20
N SER A 46 3.88 8.70 -4.26
CA SER A 46 2.47 8.89 -4.59
C SER A 46 2.21 10.33 -5.04
N VAL A 47 1.01 10.60 -5.56
CA VAL A 47 0.55 11.96 -5.89
C VAL A 47 0.25 12.82 -4.66
N THR A 48 0.26 12.26 -3.44
CA THR A 48 0.11 13.01 -2.19
C THR A 48 1.07 12.54 -1.09
N GLU A 49 1.40 13.41 -0.12
CA GLU A 49 2.20 13.05 1.06
C GLU A 49 1.62 11.86 1.86
N PRO A 50 0.31 11.78 2.20
CA PRO A 50 -0.19 10.64 2.95
C PRO A 50 -0.25 9.37 2.09
N GLY A 51 -0.46 9.48 0.78
CA GLY A 51 -0.34 8.36 -0.15
C GLY A 51 1.09 7.81 -0.19
N ALA A 52 2.09 8.69 -0.27
CA ALA A 52 3.50 8.32 -0.31
C ALA A 52 3.93 7.62 0.98
N ARG A 53 3.41 8.08 2.13
CA ARG A 53 3.60 7.42 3.42
C ARG A 53 3.01 6.01 3.44
N ARG A 54 1.78 5.82 2.92
CA ARG A 54 1.16 4.49 2.82
C ARG A 54 1.97 3.56 1.91
N ALA A 55 2.50 4.09 0.81
CA ALA A 55 3.39 3.36 -0.08
C ALA A 55 4.68 2.91 0.63
N ALA A 56 5.31 3.80 1.40
CA ALA A 56 6.52 3.48 2.17
C ALA A 56 6.27 2.39 3.23
N ILE A 57 5.12 2.43 3.92
CA ILE A 57 4.72 1.38 4.87
C ILE A 57 4.48 0.05 4.15
N HIS A 58 3.81 0.06 3.00
CA HIS A 58 3.65 -1.15 2.19
C HIS A 58 4.99 -1.76 1.78
N GLU A 59 5.97 -0.92 1.44
CA GLU A 59 7.33 -1.37 1.14
C GLU A 59 8.05 -1.95 2.38
N ALA A 60 7.79 -1.41 3.57
CA ALA A 60 8.26 -2.03 4.82
C ALA A 60 7.69 -3.45 5.02
N HIS A 61 6.40 -3.65 4.72
CA HIS A 61 5.79 -4.99 4.77
C HIS A 61 6.42 -5.96 3.76
N LYS A 62 6.66 -5.50 2.53
CA LYS A 62 7.33 -6.29 1.48
C LYS A 62 8.76 -6.66 1.89
N THR A 63 9.52 -5.69 2.37
CA THR A 63 10.89 -5.90 2.84
C THR A 63 10.91 -6.88 4.01
N TYR A 64 10.01 -6.71 5.00
CA TYR A 64 9.88 -7.63 6.13
C TYR A 64 9.60 -9.08 5.68
N LYS A 65 8.73 -9.28 4.67
CA LYS A 65 8.43 -10.61 4.12
C LYS A 65 9.67 -11.31 3.54
N THR A 66 10.62 -10.58 2.97
CA THR A 66 11.86 -11.18 2.43
C THR A 66 12.70 -11.88 3.52
N TYR A 67 12.69 -11.35 4.74
CA TYR A 67 13.35 -11.93 5.90
C TYR A 67 12.47 -12.95 6.65
N HIS A 68 11.15 -12.92 6.40
CA HIS A 68 10.16 -13.75 7.08
C HIS A 68 9.20 -14.36 6.05
N PRO A 69 9.56 -15.46 5.38
CA PRO A 69 8.76 -16.00 4.28
C PRO A 69 7.32 -16.39 4.66
N GLY A 70 7.06 -16.70 5.93
CA GLY A 70 5.72 -16.97 6.45
C GLY A 70 4.92 -15.72 6.85
N TYR A 71 5.46 -14.52 6.63
CA TYR A 71 4.77 -13.26 6.86
C TYR A 71 3.80 -12.97 5.71
N GLU A 72 2.53 -12.76 6.06
CA GLU A 72 1.52 -12.31 5.12
C GLU A 72 1.51 -10.78 5.10
N ILE A 73 1.67 -10.20 3.90
CA ILE A 73 1.59 -8.76 3.72
C ILE A 73 0.11 -8.36 3.83
N PRO A 74 -0.24 -7.51 4.81
CA PRO A 74 -1.59 -6.99 4.89
C PRO A 74 -1.89 -6.14 3.64
N SER A 75 -3.06 -6.34 3.05
CA SER A 75 -3.54 -5.48 1.97
C SER A 75 -3.78 -4.08 2.55
N PRO A 76 -3.27 -3.00 1.92
CA PRO A 76 -3.56 -1.62 2.33
C PRO A 76 -4.98 -1.19 1.95
N PHE A 77 -5.74 -2.06 1.28
CA PHE A 77 -7.10 -1.83 0.80
C PHE A 77 -8.03 -2.98 1.23
N PRO A 78 -9.33 -2.70 1.48
CA PRO A 78 -10.36 -3.72 1.62
C PRO A 78 -10.50 -4.59 0.36
N ASP A 79 -11.09 -5.77 0.49
CA ASP A 79 -11.29 -6.67 -0.67
C ASP A 79 -12.31 -6.11 -1.68
N GLU A 80 -13.30 -5.34 -1.25
CA GLU A 80 -14.25 -4.61 -2.11
C GLU A 80 -14.52 -3.23 -1.50
N PHE A 81 -14.52 -2.17 -2.32
CA PHE A 81 -14.84 -0.81 -1.88
C PHE A 81 -15.15 0.12 -3.07
N GLU A 82 -15.84 1.23 -2.80
CA GLU A 82 -15.96 2.37 -3.72
C GLU A 82 -14.97 3.44 -3.28
N ASP A 83 -14.28 4.10 -4.22
CA ASP A 83 -13.41 5.22 -3.92
C ASP A 83 -14.11 6.58 -4.02
N ARG A 84 -13.35 7.66 -3.87
CA ARG A 84 -13.91 9.03 -3.89
C ARG A 84 -14.27 9.54 -5.28
N GLU A 85 -13.89 8.80 -6.31
CA GLU A 85 -14.15 9.08 -7.72
C GLU A 85 -15.22 8.13 -8.29
N GLU A 86 -15.96 7.44 -7.41
CA GLU A 86 -17.06 6.52 -7.71
C GLU A 86 -16.64 5.22 -8.43
N PHE A 87 -15.34 4.91 -8.48
CA PHE A 87 -14.87 3.64 -9.03
C PHE A 87 -15.14 2.51 -8.04
N GLN A 88 -15.66 1.39 -8.58
CA GLN A 88 -15.88 0.16 -7.82
C GLN A 88 -14.64 -0.71 -7.88
N TRP A 89 -14.00 -0.97 -6.75
CA TRP A 89 -12.80 -1.77 -6.64
C TRP A 89 -13.12 -3.17 -6.09
N LYS A 90 -12.54 -4.19 -6.72
CA LYS A 90 -12.66 -5.58 -6.28
C LYS A 90 -11.33 -6.32 -6.39
N ARG A 91 -10.91 -6.91 -5.28
CA ARG A 91 -9.70 -7.73 -5.21
C ARG A 91 -9.88 -8.98 -6.06
N LEU A 92 -8.90 -9.22 -6.91
CA LEU A 92 -8.92 -10.37 -7.80
C LEU A 92 -8.69 -11.67 -7.03
N SER A 93 -9.07 -12.80 -7.64
CA SER A 93 -8.68 -14.12 -7.14
C SER A 93 -7.17 -14.33 -7.27
N SER A 94 -6.59 -15.21 -6.44
CA SER A 94 -5.15 -15.49 -6.49
C SER A 94 -4.66 -15.91 -7.90
N MET A 95 -5.51 -16.56 -8.69
CA MET A 95 -5.16 -16.99 -10.05
C MET A 95 -5.14 -15.81 -11.02
N ALA A 96 -6.12 -14.91 -10.95
CA ALA A 96 -6.18 -13.71 -11.79
C ALA A 96 -5.07 -12.70 -11.42
N ARG A 97 -4.67 -12.67 -10.15
CA ARG A 97 -3.62 -11.73 -9.68
C ARG A 97 -2.26 -11.94 -10.31
N ALA A 98 -1.96 -13.16 -10.73
CA ALA A 98 -0.70 -13.47 -11.39
C ALA A 98 -0.55 -12.82 -12.77
N THR A 99 -1.65 -12.36 -13.38
CA THR A 99 -1.68 -11.90 -14.77
C THR A 99 -2.26 -10.51 -14.96
N LEU A 100 -3.23 -10.10 -14.14
CA LEU A 100 -4.01 -8.88 -14.37
C LEU A 100 -3.66 -7.74 -13.41
N GLY A 101 -3.09 -8.02 -12.23
CA GLY A 101 -2.89 -7.04 -11.16
C GLY A 101 -3.53 -7.49 -9.86
N ASP A 102 -3.69 -6.63 -8.86
CA ASP A 102 -4.26 -7.01 -7.57
C ASP A 102 -5.77 -6.82 -7.49
N TYR A 103 -6.27 -5.78 -8.17
CA TYR A 103 -7.67 -5.37 -8.18
C TYR A 103 -8.16 -5.16 -9.62
N ALA A 104 -9.44 -5.46 -9.83
CA ALA A 104 -10.21 -4.89 -10.91
C ALA A 104 -10.90 -3.63 -10.40
N PHE A 105 -11.05 -2.62 -11.26
CA PHE A 105 -11.86 -1.46 -10.98
C PHE A 105 -12.80 -1.16 -12.14
N THR A 106 -14.02 -0.72 -11.81
CA THR A 106 -15.04 -0.36 -12.79
C THR A 106 -15.41 1.11 -12.61
N ASP A 107 -15.36 1.86 -13.71
CA ASP A 107 -15.72 3.27 -13.73
C ASP A 107 -17.26 3.48 -13.75
N PRO A 108 -17.74 4.73 -13.60
CA PRO A 108 -19.17 5.03 -13.66
C PRO A 108 -19.85 4.72 -15.00
N ASP A 109 -19.07 4.65 -16.09
CA ASP A 109 -19.54 4.32 -17.43
C ASP A 109 -19.61 2.79 -17.67
N GLY A 110 -19.10 1.99 -16.73
CA GLY A 110 -19.09 0.53 -16.75
C GLY A 110 -17.87 -0.09 -17.42
N GLU A 111 -16.82 0.68 -17.70
CA GLU A 111 -15.55 0.16 -18.22
C GLU A 111 -14.74 -0.47 -17.08
N GLU A 112 -14.21 -1.68 -17.32
CA GLU A 112 -13.39 -2.44 -16.35
C GLU A 112 -11.92 -2.42 -16.77
N ASP A 113 -11.05 -2.09 -15.81
CA ASP A 113 -9.59 -2.17 -15.94
C ASP A 113 -8.96 -2.75 -14.66
N PHE A 114 -7.64 -2.91 -14.62
CA PHE A 114 -6.92 -3.59 -13.56
C PHE A 114 -5.72 -2.78 -13.06
N ALA A 115 -5.43 -2.90 -11.76
CA ALA A 115 -4.28 -2.24 -11.15
C ALA A 115 -3.62 -3.11 -10.08
N THR A 116 -2.31 -2.92 -9.90
CA THR A 116 -1.58 -3.44 -8.74
C THR A 116 -1.78 -2.55 -7.52
N ILE A 117 -1.51 -3.09 -6.33
CA ILE A 117 -1.50 -2.32 -5.08
C ILE A 117 -0.52 -1.14 -5.19
N GLU A 118 0.65 -1.32 -5.80
CA GLU A 118 1.62 -0.24 -6.00
C GLU A 118 1.07 0.90 -6.89
N GLN A 119 0.34 0.58 -7.96
CA GLN A 119 -0.30 1.60 -8.80
C GLN A 119 -1.38 2.35 -8.02
N MET A 120 -2.25 1.62 -7.30
CA MET A 120 -3.28 2.23 -6.46
C MET A 120 -2.70 3.14 -5.37
N LEU A 121 -1.58 2.76 -4.76
CA LEU A 121 -0.88 3.59 -3.78
C LEU A 121 -0.23 4.83 -4.45
N SER A 122 0.32 4.67 -5.64
CA SER A 122 0.88 5.78 -6.42
C SER A 122 -0.18 6.84 -6.75
N TRP A 123 -1.39 6.42 -7.11
CA TRP A 123 -2.53 7.30 -7.38
C TRP A 123 -3.25 7.80 -6.12
N ASP A 124 -2.80 7.40 -4.94
CA ASP A 124 -3.46 7.69 -3.66
C ASP A 124 -4.94 7.29 -3.63
N VAL A 125 -5.27 6.13 -4.23
CA VAL A 125 -6.61 5.55 -4.14
C VAL A 125 -6.99 5.38 -2.67
N ARG A 126 -8.23 5.76 -2.32
CA ARG A 126 -8.77 5.64 -0.96
C ARG A 126 -10.24 5.26 -1.03
N PRO A 127 -10.69 4.30 -0.21
CA PRO A 127 -12.11 4.09 0.01
C PRO A 127 -12.80 5.42 0.36
N ALA A 128 -13.98 5.63 -0.22
CA ALA A 128 -14.88 6.68 0.21
C ALA A 128 -15.12 6.52 1.73
N PRO A 129 -15.22 7.63 2.49
CA PRO A 129 -15.64 7.53 3.87
C PRO A 129 -17.00 6.84 3.92
N LEU A 130 -17.16 5.88 4.83
CA LEU A 130 -18.50 5.40 5.17
C LEU A 130 -19.28 6.64 5.61
N ASN A 131 -20.32 7.02 4.87
CA ASN A 131 -21.21 8.08 5.32
C ASN A 131 -21.84 7.60 6.62
N ASP A 132 -21.34 8.11 7.75
CA ASP A 132 -21.99 7.99 9.05
C ASP A 132 -23.23 8.91 8.99
N GLU A 133 -24.35 8.41 8.47
CA GLU A 133 -25.68 9.03 8.66
C GLU A 133 -26.18 8.86 10.11
#